data_AF-A0A3D3ZDA6-F1
#
_entry.id   AF-A0A3D3ZDA6-F1
#
_cell.length_a   1.000
_cell.length_b   1.000
_cell.length_c   1.000
_cell.angle_alpha   90.00
_cell.angle_beta   90.00
_cell.angle_gamma   90.00
#
_symmetry.space_group_name_H-M   'P 1'
#
loop_
_entity.id
_entity.type
_entity.pdbx_description
1 polymer ?
#
loop_
_entity_poly.entity_id
_entity_poly.type
_entity_poly.pdbx_seq_one_letter_code
_entity_poly.pdbx_strand_id
1 'polypeptide(L)'
;MHVHVWAEDRPLPEAVEQMRRIYPHGVEGAIAEFLGENPDMTVTTSTMQDPMQGFDRGILDRTDVLVYWSHKHWREVEDEAADYLQKRVLEGMGLIVLHSAHASKIFSRLMGTRTQSLRWRENDEHQRYWIVNPAHPIAAGLSGEYFEIPMDETYGEYFEIPQPQEQVFLTWAPGGEVFRSGCCWTRGLGRIFYFQGG
;
A
#
# COMPACT_ATOMS: atom_id res chain seq x y z
N MET A 1 -11.36 -16.15 -1.59
CA MET A 1 -10.57 -15.10 -2.25
C MET A 1 -9.11 -15.30 -1.92
N HIS A 2 -8.21 -15.32 -2.90
CA HIS A 2 -6.77 -15.46 -2.72
C HIS A 2 -6.11 -14.09 -2.59
N VAL A 3 -5.58 -13.80 -1.40
CA VAL A 3 -4.86 -12.55 -1.13
C VAL A 3 -3.38 -12.88 -0.97
N HIS A 4 -2.53 -12.13 -1.67
CA HIS A 4 -1.10 -12.21 -1.52
C HIS A 4 -0.57 -10.90 -0.94
N VAL A 5 0.16 -10.98 0.16
CA VAL A 5 0.78 -9.81 0.80
C VAL A 5 2.27 -9.86 0.51
N TRP A 6 2.74 -8.88 -0.25
CA TRP A 6 4.15 -8.72 -0.57
C TRP A 6 4.71 -7.52 0.19
N ALA A 7 5.87 -7.70 0.84
CA ALA A 7 6.61 -6.63 1.48
C ALA A 7 8.07 -6.58 1.04
N GLU A 8 8.65 -5.38 1.05
CA GLU A 8 10.09 -5.22 0.82
C GLU A 8 10.94 -5.91 1.91
N ASP A 9 10.47 -5.95 3.17
CA ASP A 9 11.10 -6.51 4.38
C ASP A 9 12.64 -6.38 4.48
N ARG A 10 13.16 -5.27 3.96
CA ARG A 10 14.57 -4.89 3.98
C ARG A 10 14.76 -3.52 4.62
N PRO A 11 14.56 -3.40 5.95
CA PRO A 11 14.81 -2.15 6.65
C PRO A 11 16.29 -1.74 6.55
N LEU A 12 16.54 -0.44 6.70
CA LEU A 12 17.90 0.07 6.89
C LEU A 12 18.52 -0.52 8.16
N PRO A 13 19.85 -0.75 8.22
CA PRO A 13 20.52 -1.40 9.36
C PRO A 13 20.14 -0.81 10.73
N GLU A 14 20.00 0.51 10.82
CA GLU A 14 19.61 1.25 12.01
C GLU A 14 18.15 1.03 12.45
N ALA A 15 17.27 0.63 11.53
CA ALA A 15 15.84 0.42 11.77
C ALA A 15 15.47 -1.04 12.04
N VAL A 16 16.39 -2.00 11.81
CA VAL A 16 16.13 -3.45 11.94
C VAL A 16 15.58 -3.81 13.32
N GLU A 17 16.22 -3.36 14.39
CA GLU A 17 15.84 -3.72 15.77
C GLU A 17 14.44 -3.22 16.13
N GLN A 18 14.16 -1.94 15.83
CA GLN A 18 12.85 -1.34 16.07
C GLN A 18 11.75 -2.01 15.25
N MET A 19 12.00 -2.25 13.95
CA MET A 19 11.03 -2.90 13.07
C MET A 19 10.70 -4.31 13.56
N ARG A 20 11.70 -5.13 13.92
CA ARG A 20 11.46 -6.50 14.42
C ARG A 20 10.82 -6.53 15.81
N ARG A 21 10.96 -5.47 16.60
CA ARG A 21 10.24 -5.32 17.87
C ARG A 21 8.74 -5.07 17.66
N ILE A 22 8.37 -4.26 16.67
CA ILE A 22 6.97 -3.92 16.34
C ILE A 22 6.33 -5.02 15.50
N TYR A 23 7.07 -5.53 14.50
CA TYR A 23 6.66 -6.54 13.54
C TYR A 23 7.61 -7.76 13.59
N PRO A 24 7.46 -8.67 14.57
CA PRO A 24 8.34 -9.83 14.72
C PRO A 24 8.38 -10.76 13.49
N HIS A 25 7.29 -10.77 12.72
CA HIS A 25 7.12 -11.57 11.51
C HIS A 25 7.01 -10.70 10.25
N GLY A 26 7.58 -9.49 10.28
CA GLY A 26 7.50 -8.54 9.18
C GLY A 26 6.13 -7.87 9.08
N VAL A 27 6.06 -6.82 8.26
CA VAL A 27 4.81 -6.07 8.01
C VAL A 27 3.80 -6.96 7.28
N GLU A 28 4.29 -7.76 6.34
CA GLU A 28 3.53 -8.78 5.62
C GLU A 28 2.90 -9.80 6.57
N GLY A 29 3.62 -10.23 7.61
CA GLY A 29 3.10 -11.17 8.62
C GLY A 29 1.95 -10.55 9.42
N ALA A 30 2.11 -9.31 9.88
CA ALA A 30 1.07 -8.61 10.62
C ALA A 30 -0.21 -8.39 9.80
N ILE A 31 -0.07 -8.00 8.53
CA ILE A 31 -1.21 -7.85 7.61
C ILE A 31 -1.85 -9.21 7.34
N ALA A 32 -1.04 -10.26 7.13
CA ALA A 32 -1.55 -11.59 6.82
C ALA A 32 -2.29 -12.24 8.00
N GLU A 33 -1.82 -12.02 9.23
CA GLU A 33 -2.51 -12.46 10.45
C GLU A 33 -3.90 -11.83 10.55
N PHE A 34 -3.99 -10.51 10.39
CA PHE A 34 -5.28 -9.79 10.40
C PHE A 34 -6.22 -10.27 9.29
N LEU A 35 -5.74 -10.38 8.05
CA LEU A 35 -6.58 -10.83 6.94
C LEU A 35 -6.98 -12.31 7.09
N GLY A 36 -6.12 -13.13 7.69
CA GLY A 36 -6.35 -14.56 7.92
C GLY A 36 -7.48 -14.87 8.91
N GLU A 37 -7.95 -13.89 9.69
CA GLU A 37 -9.15 -14.02 10.53
C GLU A 37 -10.43 -14.18 9.70
N ASN A 38 -10.39 -13.81 8.41
CA ASN A 38 -11.53 -13.92 7.49
C ASN A 38 -11.56 -15.33 6.86
N PRO A 39 -12.57 -16.17 7.17
CA PRO A 39 -12.60 -17.57 6.75
C PRO A 39 -12.78 -17.78 5.24
N ASP A 40 -13.19 -16.74 4.51
CA ASP A 40 -13.34 -16.74 3.05
C ASP A 40 -12.06 -16.28 2.31
N MET A 41 -11.00 -15.94 3.03
CA MET A 41 -9.71 -15.52 2.48
C MET A 41 -8.65 -16.61 2.64
N THR A 42 -7.93 -16.89 1.56
CA THR A 42 -6.65 -17.63 1.61
C THR A 42 -5.53 -16.62 1.47
N VAL A 43 -4.81 -16.37 2.56
CA VAL A 43 -3.74 -15.38 2.60
C VAL A 43 -2.38 -16.06 2.47
N THR A 44 -1.51 -15.48 1.65
CA THR A 44 -0.10 -15.91 1.49
C THR A 44 0.80 -14.69 1.58
N THR A 45 2.05 -14.88 1.98
CA THR A 45 3.05 -13.81 2.07
C THR A 45 4.28 -14.15 1.25
N SER A 46 5.01 -13.11 0.83
CA SER A 46 6.39 -13.21 0.37
C SER A 46 7.10 -11.87 0.55
N THR A 47 8.42 -11.90 0.44
CA THR A 47 9.28 -10.73 0.62
C THR A 47 10.22 -10.54 -0.56
N MET A 48 10.82 -9.36 -0.65
CA MET A 48 11.88 -9.08 -1.63
C MET A 48 13.12 -9.99 -1.46
N GLN A 49 13.30 -10.65 -0.31
CA GLN A 49 14.43 -11.54 -0.03
C GLN A 49 14.22 -12.97 -0.55
N ASP A 50 12.97 -13.31 -0.89
CA ASP A 50 12.63 -14.62 -1.43
C ASP A 50 13.13 -14.80 -2.87
N PRO A 51 13.21 -16.03 -3.39
CA PRO A 51 13.46 -16.28 -4.81
C PRO A 51 12.54 -15.45 -5.70
N MET A 52 13.07 -14.94 -6.82
CA MET A 52 12.36 -14.02 -7.72
C MET A 52 11.83 -12.75 -7.02
N GLN A 53 12.50 -12.31 -5.95
CA GLN A 53 12.08 -11.19 -5.10
C GLN A 53 10.67 -11.39 -4.51
N GLY A 54 10.25 -12.64 -4.29
CA GLY A 54 8.91 -12.97 -3.77
C GLY A 54 7.80 -13.00 -4.81
N PHE A 55 8.10 -12.70 -6.08
CA PHE A 55 7.12 -12.67 -7.18
C PHE A 55 7.00 -14.02 -7.90
N ASP A 56 6.73 -15.09 -7.15
CA ASP A 56 6.46 -16.41 -7.74
C ASP A 56 5.22 -16.36 -8.64
N ARG A 57 5.39 -16.74 -9.91
CA ARG A 57 4.32 -16.67 -10.90
C ARG A 57 3.16 -17.61 -10.59
N GLY A 58 3.46 -18.79 -10.04
CA GLY A 58 2.42 -19.73 -9.62
C GLY A 58 1.52 -19.12 -8.54
N ILE A 59 2.09 -18.36 -7.59
CA ILE A 59 1.34 -17.58 -6.60
C ILE A 59 0.53 -16.48 -7.28
N LEU A 60 1.18 -15.61 -8.06
CA LEU A 60 0.53 -14.45 -8.67
C LEU A 60 -0.55 -14.78 -9.72
N ASP A 61 -0.45 -15.93 -10.39
CA ASP A 61 -1.47 -16.40 -11.34
C ASP A 61 -2.80 -16.76 -10.66
N ARG A 62 -2.76 -17.16 -9.38
CA ARG A 62 -3.96 -17.47 -8.57
C ARG A 62 -4.38 -16.35 -7.62
N THR A 63 -3.60 -15.28 -7.50
CA THR A 63 -3.89 -14.14 -6.63
C THR A 63 -5.06 -13.33 -7.18
N ASP A 64 -6.09 -13.14 -6.37
CA ASP A 64 -7.20 -12.24 -6.65
C ASP A 64 -6.83 -10.79 -6.30
N VAL A 65 -6.15 -10.59 -5.16
CA VAL A 65 -5.70 -9.26 -4.68
C VAL A 65 -4.26 -9.32 -4.18
N LEU A 66 -3.42 -8.43 -4.71
CA LEU A 66 -2.07 -8.19 -4.22
C LEU A 66 -2.08 -7.00 -3.25
N VAL A 67 -1.60 -7.19 -2.02
CA VAL A 67 -1.26 -6.11 -1.09
C VAL A 67 0.24 -5.87 -1.19
N TYR A 68 0.65 -4.62 -1.38
CA TYR A 68 2.01 -4.25 -1.73
C TYR A 68 2.55 -3.16 -0.80
N TRP A 69 3.59 -3.48 -0.04
CA TRP A 69 4.32 -2.56 0.81
C TRP A 69 5.82 -2.52 0.43
N SER A 70 6.40 -1.33 0.26
CA SER A 70 7.83 -1.15 -0.07
C SER A 70 8.32 0.21 0.36
N HIS A 71 9.62 0.36 0.63
CA HIS A 71 10.16 1.64 1.08
C HIS A 71 11.44 2.08 0.37
N LYS A 72 12.62 1.58 0.74
CA LYS A 72 13.91 2.15 0.30
C LYS A 72 14.44 1.49 -0.97
N HIS A 73 14.13 0.22 -1.17
CA HIS A 73 14.71 -0.63 -2.21
C HIS A 73 13.79 -0.83 -3.42
N TRP A 74 12.71 -0.07 -3.55
CA TRP A 74 11.76 -0.18 -4.67
C TRP A 74 12.40 -0.08 -6.07
N ARG A 75 13.54 0.61 -6.21
CA ARG A 75 14.27 0.72 -7.49
C ARG A 75 14.95 -0.59 -7.90
N GLU A 76 15.25 -1.44 -6.94
CA GLU A 76 15.91 -2.73 -7.11
C GLU A 76 14.91 -3.84 -7.49
N VAL A 77 13.60 -3.60 -7.41
CA VAL A 77 12.58 -4.54 -7.94
C VAL A 77 12.80 -4.69 -9.45
N GLU A 78 12.93 -5.92 -9.93
CA GLU A 78 13.21 -6.21 -11.34
C GLU A 78 12.10 -5.66 -12.25
N ASP A 79 12.49 -5.08 -13.39
CA ASP A 79 11.52 -4.49 -14.31
C ASP A 79 10.54 -5.53 -14.88
N GLU A 80 11.02 -6.77 -15.07
CA GLU A 80 10.22 -7.91 -15.50
C GLU A 80 9.13 -8.30 -14.48
N ALA A 81 9.44 -8.18 -13.18
CA ALA A 81 8.47 -8.42 -12.11
C ALA A 81 7.39 -7.32 -12.14
N ALA A 82 7.79 -6.06 -12.23
CA ALA A 82 6.85 -4.95 -12.35
C ALA A 82 5.98 -5.04 -13.62
N ASP A 83 6.52 -5.52 -14.76
CA ASP A 83 5.77 -5.70 -16.00
C ASP A 83 4.71 -6.80 -15.84
N TYR A 84 5.10 -7.90 -15.22
CA TYR A 84 4.20 -9.02 -14.97
C TYR A 84 3.09 -8.63 -13.98
N LEU A 85 3.40 -7.92 -12.89
CA LEU A 85 2.39 -7.39 -11.97
C LEU A 85 1.43 -6.44 -12.68
N GLN A 86 1.95 -5.54 -13.54
CA GLN A 86 1.11 -4.62 -14.30
C GLN A 86 0.15 -5.39 -15.21
N LYS A 87 0.65 -6.40 -15.93
CA LYS A 87 -0.18 -7.29 -16.74
C LYS A 87 -1.29 -7.94 -15.90
N ARG A 88 -0.96 -8.54 -14.75
CA ARG A 88 -1.93 -9.21 -13.86
C ARG A 88 -3.01 -8.24 -13.38
N VAL A 89 -2.65 -7.02 -13.01
CA VAL A 89 -3.61 -5.98 -12.63
C VAL A 89 -4.52 -5.64 -13.81
N LEU A 90 -3.97 -5.39 -15.00
CA LEU A 90 -4.78 -5.09 -16.18
C LEU A 90 -5.75 -6.23 -16.56
N GLU A 91 -5.39 -7.48 -16.25
CA GLU A 91 -6.21 -8.68 -16.46
C GLU A 91 -7.26 -8.93 -15.37
N GLY A 92 -7.26 -8.17 -14.27
CA GLY A 92 -8.32 -8.23 -13.25
C GLY A 92 -7.85 -8.44 -11.82
N MET A 93 -6.55 -8.66 -11.57
CA MET A 93 -6.03 -8.73 -10.21
C MET A 93 -6.20 -7.38 -9.50
N GLY A 94 -6.75 -7.39 -8.30
CA GLY A 94 -6.80 -6.21 -7.43
C GLY A 94 -5.41 -5.84 -6.90
N LEU A 95 -5.19 -4.56 -6.66
CA LEU A 95 -3.94 -4.06 -6.08
C LEU A 95 -4.22 -3.09 -4.93
N ILE A 96 -3.65 -3.36 -3.76
CA ILE A 96 -3.62 -2.45 -2.63
C ILE A 96 -2.18 -1.97 -2.46
N VAL A 97 -1.94 -0.67 -2.57
CA VAL A 97 -0.63 -0.03 -2.43
C VAL A 97 -0.59 0.72 -1.10
N LEU A 98 0.37 0.40 -0.26
CA LEU A 98 0.45 0.93 1.11
C LEU A 98 1.62 1.90 1.27
N HIS A 99 1.32 3.07 1.85
CA HIS A 99 2.31 4.01 2.38
C HIS A 99 3.40 4.38 1.36
N SER A 100 4.67 4.12 1.68
CA SER A 100 5.85 4.40 0.86
C SER A 100 5.90 3.63 -0.46
N ALA A 101 5.02 2.64 -0.65
CA ALA A 101 4.81 1.98 -1.94
C ALA A 101 4.21 2.91 -3.00
N HIS A 102 3.82 4.13 -2.65
CA HIS A 102 3.59 5.20 -3.64
C HIS A 102 4.79 5.40 -4.58
N ALA A 103 6.02 5.10 -4.14
CA ALA A 103 7.22 5.19 -4.98
C ALA A 103 7.47 3.93 -5.84
N SER A 104 6.71 2.86 -5.66
CA SER A 104 6.95 1.57 -6.32
C SER A 104 6.86 1.65 -7.84
N LYS A 105 7.66 0.83 -8.54
CA LYS A 105 7.64 0.74 -10.01
C LYS A 105 6.25 0.38 -10.53
N ILE A 106 5.57 -0.58 -9.89
CA ILE A 106 4.23 -1.02 -10.29
C ILE A 106 3.20 0.12 -10.18
N PHE A 107 3.21 0.88 -9.08
CA PHE A 107 2.27 1.99 -8.90
C PHE A 107 2.55 3.13 -9.89
N SER A 108 3.83 3.52 -10.07
CA SER A 108 4.20 4.54 -11.06
C SER A 108 3.80 4.15 -12.49
N ARG A 109 4.03 2.90 -12.89
CA ARG A 109 3.62 2.37 -14.22
C ARG A 109 2.11 2.42 -14.43
N LEU A 110 1.32 2.05 -13.42
CA LEU A 110 -0.14 2.08 -13.50
C LEU A 110 -0.69 3.52 -13.48
N MET A 111 -0.04 4.44 -12.77
CA MET A 111 -0.47 5.83 -12.66
C MET A 111 -0.04 6.70 -13.85
N GLY A 112 1.09 6.39 -14.48
CA GLY A 112 1.64 7.18 -15.59
C GLY A 112 2.25 8.52 -15.15
N THR A 113 2.59 8.67 -13.88
CA THR A 113 3.11 9.89 -13.26
C THR A 113 4.28 9.59 -12.33
N ARG A 114 4.98 10.63 -11.85
CA ARG A 114 6.06 10.50 -10.85
C ARG A 114 5.47 10.33 -9.45
N THR A 115 4.88 9.17 -9.19
CA THR A 115 4.19 8.89 -7.92
C THR A 115 5.11 8.94 -6.69
N GLN A 116 6.43 8.87 -6.87
CA GLN A 116 7.40 9.15 -5.81
C GLN A 116 7.49 10.64 -5.40
N SER A 117 6.88 11.55 -6.15
CA SER A 117 6.90 12.99 -5.91
C SER A 117 5.72 13.40 -5.03
N LEU A 118 6.02 13.55 -3.74
CA LEU A 118 5.18 14.15 -2.71
C LEU A 118 6.06 14.90 -1.69
N ARG A 119 5.46 15.71 -0.82
CA ARG A 119 6.16 16.28 0.34
C ARG A 119 6.07 15.29 1.49
N TRP A 120 7.16 15.11 2.24
CA TRP A 120 7.16 14.24 3.41
C TRP A 120 7.97 14.83 4.57
N ARG A 121 7.65 14.41 5.79
CA ARG A 121 8.40 14.71 7.01
C ARG A 121 8.22 13.56 8.01
N GLU A 122 9.32 12.98 8.45
CA GLU A 122 9.36 11.99 9.53
C GLU A 122 9.36 12.72 10.88
N ASN A 123 8.25 12.63 11.64
CA ASN A 123 8.02 13.45 12.83
C ASN A 123 7.13 12.82 13.92
N ASP A 124 6.71 11.57 13.78
CA ASP A 124 5.83 10.87 14.72
C ASP A 124 4.61 11.70 15.15
N GLU A 125 4.06 12.49 14.21
CA GLU A 125 2.92 13.36 14.50
C GLU A 125 1.61 12.58 14.44
N HIS A 126 0.64 12.99 15.26
CA HIS A 126 -0.71 12.48 15.11
C HIS A 126 -1.28 12.89 13.75
N GLN A 127 -2.02 11.99 13.12
CA GLN A 127 -2.67 12.25 11.85
C GLN A 127 -4.15 11.94 11.93
N ARG A 128 -4.96 12.83 11.38
CA ARG A 128 -6.41 12.66 11.26
C ARG A 128 -6.78 12.29 9.85
N TYR A 129 -7.37 11.12 9.68
CA TYR A 129 -7.88 10.62 8.41
C TYR A 129 -9.39 10.88 8.32
N TRP A 130 -9.76 11.92 7.57
CA TRP A 130 -11.17 12.24 7.30
C TRP A 130 -11.76 11.27 6.29
N ILE A 131 -12.97 10.79 6.56
CA ILE A 131 -13.74 9.93 5.66
C ILE A 131 -14.54 10.83 4.72
N VAL A 132 -14.03 11.03 3.51
CA VAL A 132 -14.63 11.95 2.52
C VAL A 132 -15.59 11.27 1.56
N ASN A 133 -15.63 9.92 1.56
CA ASN A 133 -16.65 9.13 0.87
C ASN A 133 -17.22 8.04 1.80
N PRO A 134 -18.09 8.39 2.75
CA PRO A 134 -18.60 7.46 3.77
C PRO A 134 -19.53 6.37 3.21
N ALA A 135 -20.04 6.52 1.98
CA ALA A 135 -20.86 5.51 1.31
C ALA A 135 -20.03 4.42 0.61
N HIS A 136 -18.71 4.60 0.50
CA HIS A 136 -17.83 3.68 -0.20
C HIS A 136 -17.64 2.37 0.61
N PRO A 137 -17.57 1.18 -0.03
CA PRO A 137 -17.37 -0.09 0.66
C PRO A 137 -16.11 -0.14 1.55
N ILE A 138 -15.04 0.57 1.18
CA ILE A 138 -13.81 0.67 2.00
C ILE A 138 -14.06 1.39 3.33
N ALA A 139 -15.04 2.30 3.40
CA ALA A 139 -15.40 2.99 4.64
C ALA A 139 -16.41 2.20 5.47
N ALA A 140 -16.88 1.04 5.02
CA ALA A 140 -17.87 0.24 5.74
C ALA A 140 -17.34 -0.17 7.12
N GLY A 141 -18.16 0.05 8.15
CA GLY A 141 -17.78 -0.24 9.54
C GLY A 141 -17.07 0.90 10.27
N LEU A 142 -16.65 1.95 9.58
CA LEU A 142 -16.12 3.17 10.23
C LEU A 142 -17.28 4.06 10.68
N SER A 143 -17.37 4.32 11.98
CA SER A 143 -18.53 4.98 12.61
C SER A 143 -18.35 6.49 12.86
N GLY A 144 -17.25 7.09 12.43
CA GLY A 144 -16.93 8.51 12.66
C GLY A 144 -16.78 9.31 11.36
N GLU A 145 -16.64 10.63 11.48
CA GLU A 145 -16.25 11.49 10.35
C GLU A 145 -14.76 11.33 9.99
N TYR A 146 -13.99 10.80 10.95
CA TYR A 146 -12.56 10.55 10.82
C TYR A 146 -12.13 9.44 11.80
N PHE A 147 -10.91 8.94 11.60
CA PHE A 147 -10.14 8.20 12.62
C PHE A 147 -8.76 8.84 12.76
N GLU A 148 -8.05 8.51 13.84
CA GLU A 148 -6.75 9.11 14.16
C GLU A 148 -5.68 8.04 14.31
N ILE A 149 -4.50 8.30 13.75
CA ILE A 149 -3.28 7.51 13.98
C ILE A 149 -2.37 8.37 14.87
N PRO A 150 -2.00 7.92 16.09
CA PRO A 150 -1.27 8.75 17.05
C PRO A 150 0.12 9.20 16.61
N MET A 151 0.80 8.38 15.80
CA MET A 151 2.18 8.61 15.32
C MET A 151 2.30 8.04 13.91
N ASP A 152 2.59 8.89 12.92
CA ASP A 152 2.78 8.50 11.51
C ASP A 152 3.68 9.51 10.78
N GLU A 153 4.33 9.09 9.69
CA GLU A 153 5.10 9.95 8.80
C GLU A 153 4.16 10.89 8.04
N THR A 154 4.43 12.18 8.06
CA THR A 154 3.59 13.17 7.37
C THR A 154 3.84 13.11 5.88
N TYR A 155 2.84 12.74 5.07
CA TYR A 155 2.79 13.05 3.64
C TYR A 155 1.93 14.27 3.36
N GLY A 156 2.31 15.03 2.33
CA GLY A 156 1.65 16.27 1.95
C GLY A 156 1.59 16.48 0.45
N GLU A 157 0.50 17.12 0.01
CA GLU A 157 0.34 17.58 -1.37
C GLU A 157 1.44 18.60 -1.77
N TYR A 158 1.82 18.71 -3.05
CA TYR A 158 1.26 18.04 -4.23
C TYR A 158 1.78 16.61 -4.41
N PHE A 159 0.87 15.64 -4.40
CA PHE A 159 1.12 14.25 -4.74
C PHE A 159 0.89 14.05 -6.24
N GLU A 160 1.97 13.75 -6.97
CA GLU A 160 1.94 13.64 -8.43
C GLU A 160 1.34 12.29 -8.88
N ILE A 161 0.02 12.18 -8.71
CA ILE A 161 -0.85 11.09 -9.15
C ILE A 161 -1.94 11.63 -10.08
N PRO A 162 -2.46 10.81 -11.02
CA PRO A 162 -3.68 11.16 -11.73
C PRO A 162 -4.83 11.33 -10.73
N GLN A 163 -5.81 12.18 -11.07
CA GLN A 163 -7.03 12.32 -10.26
C GLN A 163 -7.63 10.94 -9.95
N PRO A 164 -7.84 10.58 -8.68
CA PRO A 164 -8.56 9.37 -8.31
C PRO A 164 -9.96 9.37 -8.90
N GLN A 165 -10.47 8.19 -9.22
CA GLN A 165 -11.88 8.03 -9.59
C GLN A 165 -12.78 8.24 -8.38
N GLU A 166 -12.33 7.73 -7.23
CA GLU A 166 -12.97 7.94 -5.93
C GLU A 166 -11.88 8.19 -4.88
N GLN A 167 -12.11 9.18 -4.02
CA GLN A 167 -11.27 9.44 -2.86
C GLN A 167 -12.07 9.05 -1.61
N VAL A 168 -11.51 8.16 -0.80
CA VAL A 168 -12.14 7.64 0.42
C VAL A 168 -11.65 8.41 1.64
N PHE A 169 -10.35 8.73 1.68
CA PHE A 169 -9.72 9.41 2.81
C PHE A 169 -8.98 10.68 2.41
N LEU A 170 -8.97 11.66 3.32
CA LEU A 170 -8.14 12.85 3.29
C LEU A 170 -7.44 12.99 4.64
N THR A 171 -6.11 12.98 4.66
CA THR A 171 -5.35 13.16 5.89
C THR A 171 -5.09 14.64 6.14
N TRP A 172 -5.14 15.04 7.40
CA TRP A 172 -4.59 16.30 7.90
C TRP A 172 -3.51 16.01 8.95
N ALA A 173 -2.40 16.75 8.87
CA ALA A 173 -1.32 16.70 9.84
C ALA A 173 -1.15 18.06 10.56
N PRO A 174 -0.65 18.09 11.82
CA PRO A 174 -0.45 19.29 12.62
C PRO A 174 0.36 20.41 11.95
N GLY A 175 1.33 20.05 11.11
CA GLY A 175 2.11 21.03 10.35
C GLY A 175 1.33 21.77 9.25
N GLY A 176 0.04 21.46 9.07
CA GLY A 176 -0.85 22.08 8.09
C GLY A 176 -0.87 21.37 6.75
N GLU A 177 -0.13 20.27 6.60
CA GLU A 177 -0.20 19.41 5.42
C GLU A 177 -1.56 18.70 5.33
N VAL A 178 -2.03 18.55 4.10
CA VAL A 178 -3.15 17.67 3.75
C VAL A 178 -2.70 16.70 2.67
N PHE A 179 -3.34 15.54 2.60
CA PHE A 179 -2.96 14.49 1.65
C PHE A 179 -4.15 13.65 1.22
N ARG A 180 -4.27 13.36 -0.08
CA ARG A 180 -5.24 12.40 -0.61
C ARG A 180 -4.83 10.96 -0.25
N SER A 181 -5.17 10.55 0.97
CA SER A 181 -4.63 9.36 1.63
C SER A 181 -5.39 8.06 1.40
N GLY A 182 -6.53 8.11 0.72
CA GLY A 182 -7.29 6.92 0.32
C GLY A 182 -7.82 7.11 -1.09
N CYS A 183 -7.20 6.50 -2.09
CA CYS A 183 -7.50 6.78 -3.50
C CYS A 183 -7.77 5.50 -4.29
N CYS A 184 -8.82 5.53 -5.12
CA CYS A 184 -9.23 4.41 -5.96
C CYS A 184 -9.05 4.71 -7.45
N TRP A 185 -8.59 3.71 -8.20
CA TRP A 185 -8.53 3.71 -9.66
C TRP A 185 -8.91 2.35 -10.24
N THR A 186 -9.25 2.37 -11.52
CA THR A 186 -9.41 1.18 -12.37
C THR A 186 -8.38 1.25 -13.49
N ARG A 187 -7.73 0.12 -13.78
CA ARG A 187 -6.80 -0.04 -14.91
C ARG A 187 -7.07 -1.40 -15.56
N GLY A 188 -7.49 -1.39 -16.82
CA GLY A 188 -8.01 -2.60 -17.45
C GLY A 188 -9.20 -3.13 -16.64
N LEU A 189 -9.14 -4.41 -16.23
CA LEU A 189 -10.12 -5.04 -15.36
C LEU A 189 -9.78 -4.91 -13.86
N GLY A 190 -8.56 -4.49 -13.53
CA GLY A 190 -8.07 -4.40 -12.15
C GLY A 190 -8.55 -3.17 -11.43
N ARG A 191 -8.77 -3.32 -10.12
CA ARG A 191 -9.08 -2.25 -9.18
C ARG A 191 -7.89 -1.99 -8.28
N ILE A 192 -7.54 -0.71 -8.13
CA ILE A 192 -6.38 -0.26 -7.37
C ILE A 192 -6.87 0.61 -6.21
N PHE A 193 -6.38 0.35 -5.01
CA PHE A 193 -6.56 1.21 -3.85
C PHE A 193 -5.19 1.61 -3.30
N TYR A 194 -4.95 2.90 -3.11
CA TYR A 194 -3.81 3.41 -2.38
C TYR A 194 -4.26 3.88 -1.00
N PHE A 195 -3.54 3.47 0.05
CA PHE A 195 -3.75 3.92 1.42
C PHE A 195 -2.43 4.42 2.02
N GLN A 196 -2.44 5.63 2.61
CA GLN A 196 -1.22 6.27 3.12
C GLN A 196 -0.69 5.66 4.42
N GLY A 197 -1.55 5.19 5.33
CA GLY A 197 -1.07 4.73 6.63
C GLY A 197 -0.10 3.55 6.51
N GLY A 198 1.01 3.59 7.23
CA GLY A 198 2.02 2.52 7.23
C GLY A 198 3.17 2.75 8.19
#